data_AF-A0A535JV84-F1
#
_entry.id   AF-A0A535JV84-F1
#
_cell.length_a   1.000
_cell.length_b   1.000
_cell.length_c   1.000
_cell.angle_alpha   90.00
_cell.angle_beta   90.00
_cell.angle_gamma   90.00
#
_symmetry.space_group_name_H-M   'P 1'
#
loop_
_entity.id
_entity.type
_entity.pdbx_description
1 polymer ?
#
loop_
_entity_poly.entity_id
_entity_poly.type
_entity_poly.pdbx_seq_one_letter_code
_entity_poly.pdbx_strand_id
1 'polypeptide(L)' 'MGRKIRLEQALESDPAPLRAPPDWINTELAVVNGKTVLHAGTGRLDGSWHRQDSDEFLLVFRGELTVEFDEGPLSAGPG' A
#
# COMPACT_ATOMS: atom_id res chain seq x y z
N MET A 1 -2.99 24.75 -0.72
CA MET A 1 -3.02 24.29 0.69
C MET A 1 -3.57 22.87 0.70
N GLY A 2 -2.79 21.89 1.14
CA GLY A 2 -3.27 20.50 1.25
C GLY A 2 -4.19 20.32 2.46
N ARG A 3 -5.34 19.68 2.29
CA ARG A 3 -6.24 19.33 3.39
C ARG A 3 -5.73 18.03 4.04
N LYS A 4 -5.47 18.06 5.35
CA LYS A 4 -5.17 16.84 6.11
C LYS A 4 -6.42 15.96 6.11
N ILE A 5 -6.29 14.74 5.59
CA ILE A 5 -7.35 13.73 5.62
C ILE A 5 -7.07 12.72 6.72
N ARG A 6 -8.13 12.23 7.38
CA ARG A 6 -8.04 11.02 8.19
C ARG A 6 -8.17 9.85 7.24
N LEU A 7 -7.06 9.16 6.98
CA LEU A 7 -7.02 8.10 5.97
C LEU A 7 -7.99 6.96 6.30
N GLU A 8 -8.05 6.50 7.55
CA GLU A 8 -9.02 5.48 8.00
C GLU A 8 -10.47 5.86 7.67
N GLN A 9 -10.87 7.10 8.00
CA GLN A 9 -12.20 7.59 7.71
C GLN A 9 -12.46 7.70 6.21
N ALA A 10 -11.45 8.07 5.41
CA ALA A 10 -11.55 8.12 3.96
C ALA A 10 -11.72 6.70 3.37
N LEU A 11 -10.96 5.72 3.86
CA LEU A 11 -11.07 4.30 3.49
C LEU A 11 -12.47 3.72 3.82
N GLU A 12 -13.09 4.17 4.91
CA GLU A 12 -14.39 3.66 5.36
C GLU A 12 -15.61 4.38 4.74
N SER A 13 -15.48 5.64 4.36
CA SER A 13 -16.60 6.48 3.92
C SER A 13 -16.83 6.53 2.41
N ASP A 14 -15.94 5.94 1.60
CA ASP A 14 -15.98 6.07 0.15
C ASP A 14 -16.64 4.85 -0.53
N PRO A 15 -17.73 5.01 -1.31
CA PRO A 15 -18.34 3.93 -2.09
C PRO A 15 -17.48 3.43 -3.29
N ALA A 16 -16.39 4.12 -3.69
CA ALA A 16 -15.24 3.60 -4.47
C ALA A 16 -14.26 4.75 -4.84
N PRO A 17 -12.90 4.59 -4.87
CA PRO A 17 -12.02 3.45 -4.58
C PRO A 17 -10.96 3.82 -3.53
N LEU A 18 -11.34 3.87 -2.26
CA LEU A 18 -10.37 3.77 -1.17
C LEU A 18 -10.39 2.38 -0.52
N ARG A 19 -11.31 1.50 -0.93
CA ARG A 19 -11.13 0.08 -0.65
C ARG A 19 -9.89 -0.41 -1.38
N ALA A 20 -9.11 -1.22 -0.68
CA ALA A 20 -8.09 -2.04 -1.31
C ALA A 20 -8.78 -2.73 -2.50
N PRO A 21 -8.26 -2.59 -3.72
CA PRO A 21 -8.90 -3.22 -4.88
C PRO A 21 -8.95 -4.75 -4.66
N PRO A 22 -9.73 -5.53 -5.45
CA PRO A 22 -9.75 -7.00 -5.30
C PRO A 22 -8.32 -7.55 -5.28
N ASP A 23 -8.15 -8.73 -4.69
CA ASP A 23 -6.84 -9.30 -4.35
C ASP A 23 -5.81 -9.05 -5.46
N TRP A 24 -4.53 -8.90 -5.13
CA TRP A 24 -3.38 -8.79 -6.08
C TRP A 24 -3.23 -7.50 -6.93
N ILE A 25 -4.04 -6.44 -6.79
CA ILE A 25 -3.80 -5.14 -7.46
C ILE A 25 -3.57 -3.97 -6.48
N ASN A 26 -2.90 -2.91 -6.97
CA ASN A 26 -2.74 -1.64 -6.24
C ASN A 26 -3.60 -0.56 -6.92
N THR A 27 -4.11 0.38 -6.15
CA THR A 27 -4.80 1.58 -6.68
C THR A 27 -4.01 2.82 -6.32
N GLU A 28 -3.71 3.67 -7.31
CA GLU A 28 -3.15 5.00 -7.04
C GLU A 28 -4.20 5.91 -6.42
N LEU A 29 -3.88 6.49 -5.27
CA LEU A 29 -4.77 7.41 -4.57
C LEU A 29 -4.46 8.87 -4.91
N ALA A 30 -3.16 9.22 -4.98
CA ALA A 30 -2.70 10.58 -5.22
C ALA A 30 -1.21 10.65 -5.56
N VAL A 31 -0.80 11.78 -6.13
CA VAL A 31 0.59 12.22 -6.18
C VAL A 31 0.76 13.42 -5.25
N VAL A 32 1.61 13.29 -4.23
CA VAL A 32 1.87 14.32 -3.21
C VAL A 32 3.35 14.65 -3.20
N ASN A 33 3.70 15.92 -3.47
CA ASN A 33 5.10 16.38 -3.53
C ASN A 33 5.99 15.51 -4.43
N GLY A 34 5.46 15.06 -5.57
CA GLY A 34 6.17 14.19 -6.51
C GLY A 34 6.29 12.73 -6.08
N LYS A 35 5.65 12.31 -4.98
CA LYS A 35 5.57 10.92 -4.52
C LYS A 35 4.21 10.33 -4.85
N THR A 36 4.20 9.14 -5.43
CA THR A 36 2.96 8.39 -5.69
C THR A 36 2.53 7.66 -4.42
N VAL A 37 1.27 7.82 -4.05
CA VAL A 37 0.64 7.12 -2.93
C VAL A 37 -0.27 6.04 -3.48
N LEU A 38 0.06 4.78 -3.18
CA LEU A 38 -0.69 3.61 -3.60
C LEU A 38 -1.42 2.99 -2.40
N HIS A 39 -2.59 2.44 -2.64
CA HIS A 39 -3.28 1.55 -1.70
C HIS A 39 -3.23 0.13 -2.24
N ALA A 40 -2.58 -0.76 -1.49
CA ALA A 40 -2.40 -2.14 -1.88
C ALA A 40 -3.64 -2.99 -1.53
N GLY A 41 -3.98 -3.87 -2.46
CA GLY A 41 -4.92 -4.99 -2.29
C GLY A 41 -4.48 -5.98 -1.21
N THR A 42 -5.38 -6.89 -0.84
CA THR A 42 -5.03 -8.07 -0.04
C THR A 42 -4.53 -9.21 -0.93
N GLY A 43 -4.06 -10.30 -0.30
CA GLY A 43 -3.67 -11.52 -0.98
C GLY A 43 -2.16 -11.65 -1.18
N ARG A 44 -1.77 -12.66 -1.96
CA ARG A 44 -0.38 -12.98 -2.25
C ARG A 44 -0.06 -12.56 -3.67
N LEU A 45 0.93 -11.70 -3.83
CA LEU A 45 1.50 -11.38 -5.13
C LEU A 45 2.60 -12.41 -5.44
N ASP A 46 2.28 -13.38 -6.29
CA ASP A 46 3.26 -14.31 -6.84
C ASP A 46 3.70 -13.81 -8.22
N GLY A 47 5.02 -13.68 -8.44
CA GLY A 47 5.55 -13.12 -9.68
C GLY A 47 7.06 -12.96 -9.68
N SER A 48 7.57 -12.15 -10.60
CA SER A 48 8.98 -11.81 -10.68
C SER A 48 9.40 -10.88 -9.55
N TRP A 49 10.65 -11.02 -9.11
CA TRP A 49 11.29 -10.08 -8.19
C TRP A 49 11.18 -8.64 -8.69
N HIS A 50 10.71 -7.74 -7.81
CA HIS A 50 10.68 -6.31 -8.07
C HIS A 50 12.02 -5.69 -7.70
N ARG A 51 12.63 -4.95 -8.63
CA ARG A 51 13.83 -4.14 -8.40
C ARG A 51 13.54 -2.71 -8.79
N GLN A 52 13.90 -1.78 -7.91
CA GLN A 52 13.79 -0.35 -8.13
C GLN A 52 15.05 0.35 -7.63
N ASP A 53 15.31 1.54 -8.16
CA ASP A 53 16.47 2.36 -7.81
C ASP A 53 16.13 3.44 -6.76
N SER A 54 14.89 3.46 -6.28
CA SER A 54 14.39 4.39 -5.26
C SER A 54 13.89 3.66 -4.01
N ASP A 55 13.90 4.35 -2.87
CA ASP A 55 13.30 3.85 -1.65
C ASP A 55 11.77 3.78 -1.79
N GLU A 56 11.19 2.65 -1.38
CA GLU A 56 9.76 2.46 -1.21
C GLU A 56 9.40 2.35 0.27
N PHE A 57 8.32 3.02 0.66
CA PHE A 57 7.82 3.03 2.04
C PHE A 57 6.49 2.30 2.08
N LEU A 58 6.44 1.22 2.87
CA LEU A 58 5.26 0.40 3.06
C LEU A 58 4.68 0.68 4.45
N LEU A 59 3.40 1.04 4.49
CA LEU A 59 2.65 1.28 5.73
C LEU A 59 1.49 0.29 5.80
N VAL A 60 1.51 -0.57 6.82
CA VAL A 60 0.43 -1.55 7.02
C VAL A 60 -0.67 -0.87 7.84
N PHE A 61 -1.87 -0.80 7.27
CA PHE A 61 -3.03 -0.23 7.98
C PHE A 61 -3.82 -1.29 8.74
N ARG A 62 -3.92 -2.49 8.17
CA ARG A 62 -4.66 -3.63 8.73
C ARG A 62 -3.98 -4.93 8.30
N GLY A 63 -4.09 -5.96 9.14
CA GLY A 63 -3.54 -7.29 8.85
C GLY A 63 -2.02 -7.37 9.02
N GLU A 64 -1.40 -8.27 8.26
CA GLU A 64 0.04 -8.50 8.21
C GLU A 64 0.50 -8.44 6.76
N LEU A 65 1.61 -7.74 6.51
CA LEU A 65 2.33 -7.77 5.24
C LEU A 65 3.60 -8.58 5.42
N THR A 66 3.83 -9.55 4.55
CA THR A 66 5.13 -10.24 4.45
C THR A 66 5.75 -9.93 3.09
N VAL A 67 6.99 -9.47 3.10
CA VAL A 67 7.80 -9.19 1.91
C VAL A 67 8.98 -10.14 1.90
N GLU A 68 9.14 -10.88 0.82
CA GLU A 68 10.31 -11.73 0.61
C GLU A 68 11.49 -10.87 0.13
N PHE A 69 12.67 -11.06 0.73
CA PHE A 69 13.94 -10.48 0.30
C PHE A 69 14.96 -11.59 0.07
N ASP A 70 16.08 -11.27 -0.60
CA ASP A 70 17.20 -12.22 -0.79
C ASP A 70 17.76 -12.69 0.57
N GLU A 71 17.75 -11.83 1.59
CA GLU A 71 18.19 -12.13 2.96
C GLU A 71 17.13 -12.86 3.80
N GLY A 72 15.93 -13.07 3.26
CA GLY A 72 14.80 -13.73 3.92
C GLY A 72 13.56 -12.83 4.09
N PRO A 73 12.43 -13.41 4.53
CA PRO A 73 11.18 -12.66 4.65
C PRO A 73 11.20 -11.66 5.81
N LEU A 74 10.54 -10.52 5.60
CA LEU A 74 10.23 -9.53 6.62
C LEU A 74 8.71 -9.38 6.73
N SER A 75 8.19 -9.49 7.95
CA SER A 75 6.77 -9.32 8.23
C SER A 75 6.53 -8.06 9.06
N ALA A 76 5.48 -7.33 8.74
CA ALA A 76 5.06 -6.12 9.44
C ALA A 76 3.55 -6.14 9.72
N GLY A 77 3.17 -5.73 10.92
CA GLY A 77 1.79 -5.46 11.31
C GLY A 77 1.48 -3.96 11.28
N PRO A 78 0.29 -3.55 11.74
CA PRO A 78 -0.13 -2.16 11.64
C PRO A 78 0.75 -1.20 12.47
N GLY A 79 1.22 -0.10 11.87
CA GLY A 79 2.08 0.89 12.54
C GLY A 79 2.75 1.86 11.59
#